data_AF-A0AAU4RY19-F1
#
_entry.id   AF-A0AAU4RY19-F1
#
_cell.length_a   1.000
_cell.length_b   1.000
_cell.length_c   1.000
_cell.angle_alpha   90.00
_cell.angle_beta   90.00
_cell.angle_gamma   90.00
#
_symmetry.space_group_name_H-M   'P 1'
#
loop_
_entity.id
_entity.type
_entity.pdbx_description
1 polymer ?
#
loop_
_entity_poly.entity_id
_entity_poly.type
_entity_poly.pdbx_seq_one_letter_code
_entity_poly.pdbx_strand_id
1 'polypeptide(L)'
;MTNFDAIDALLAEAKKEVPLPPAEERRALREGLNVSRPQLAQVLDVSPSTVAGWESGRDPSGEVREKYAYFLSGAREKLAAAAAEEVPAEEPADAHQEPGHDDVVTLAAPEPCVLCGEPARHQVAGFPQHLDPAECGTAESARAAEPEPQTAPAPQPEPRRPAPADRPDSPPAHGVKVVPVGRRLKAADDLDLIGSAVAAALAEHSGDVEAATKALVKRAIPDAMALLDHSRKGGRYDVVAHPWLPDILRKQTARGADEIWEARPKWARPELPPGEHEVTALDLNGAYLSALKTHLPLGQLEHSTGDHHDRRRAGVHLITPPDWDHDAYLPNPIGSRDEPGPLWVTEPTLRLLLRLAGSKYALCDPPEIHESWTSGATEGLLEKFRVALKDARDRAIAEGDDVTLEYVKAMYSKFVSTLGESNYNRELYRTDWMHLIRSQAFANLWWKAHRAYDEGLMVVRAMGTDELHVVGDWRAVFPEGRGVTEVKVKDVYTVGAETTD
;
A
#
# COMPACT_ATOMS: atom_id res chain seq x y z
N MET A 1 69.50 -27.68 0.94
CA MET A 1 68.79 -26.39 1.02
C MET A 1 69.51 -25.58 2.07
N THR A 2 70.25 -24.57 1.62
CA THR A 2 71.05 -23.73 2.52
C THR A 2 70.13 -22.69 3.17
N ASN A 3 70.50 -22.14 4.33
CA ASN A 3 69.70 -21.09 4.99
C ASN A 3 69.37 -19.91 4.07
N PHE A 4 70.16 -19.69 3.02
CA PHE A 4 69.91 -18.67 1.99
C PHE A 4 68.70 -19.00 1.11
N ASP A 5 68.44 -20.27 0.75
CA ASP A 5 67.26 -20.65 -0.04
C ASP A 5 65.96 -20.39 0.74
N ALA A 6 65.99 -20.57 2.06
CA ALA A 6 64.85 -20.28 2.95
C ALA A 6 64.65 -18.76 3.16
N ILE A 7 65.74 -17.99 3.19
CA ILE A 7 65.69 -16.52 3.26
C ILE A 7 65.19 -15.96 1.92
N ASP A 8 65.64 -16.49 0.79
CA ASP A 8 65.20 -16.08 -0.54
C ASP A 8 63.73 -16.42 -0.79
N ALA A 9 63.25 -17.57 -0.29
CA ALA A 9 61.82 -17.90 -0.29
C ALA A 9 61.00 -16.92 0.58
N LEU A 10 61.50 -16.56 1.76
CA LEU A 10 60.86 -15.57 2.64
C LEU A 10 60.83 -14.16 2.01
N LEU A 11 61.91 -13.75 1.34
CA LEU A 11 61.99 -12.48 0.62
C LEU A 11 61.11 -12.47 -0.64
N ALA A 12 60.95 -13.61 -1.31
CA ALA A 12 60.01 -13.77 -2.43
C ALA A 12 58.54 -13.75 -1.98
N GLU A 13 58.23 -14.22 -0.77
CA GLU A 13 56.91 -14.13 -0.15
C GLU A 13 56.63 -12.77 0.51
N ALA A 14 57.65 -11.97 0.78
CA ALA A 14 57.54 -10.64 1.37
C ALA A 14 56.93 -9.62 0.40
N LYS A 15 55.65 -9.76 0.10
CA LYS A 15 54.84 -8.75 -0.59
C LYS A 15 54.52 -7.61 0.38
N LYS A 16 54.70 -6.38 -0.08
CA LYS A 16 54.27 -5.18 0.66
C LYS A 16 52.74 -5.22 0.78
N GLU A 17 52.24 -5.39 2.00
CA GLU A 17 50.80 -5.42 2.26
C GLU A 17 50.13 -4.14 1.79
N VAL A 18 48.96 -4.28 1.16
CA VAL A 18 48.18 -3.13 0.71
C VAL A 18 47.78 -2.30 1.95
N PRO A 19 48.11 -0.99 1.99
CA PRO A 19 47.75 -0.15 3.11
C PRO A 19 46.22 -0.01 3.17
N LEU A 20 45.65 -0.22 4.35
CA LEU A 20 44.23 -0.05 4.60
C LEU A 20 43.99 1.29 5.31
N PRO A 21 42.87 1.98 5.04
CA PRO A 21 42.49 3.18 5.78
C PRO A 21 42.18 2.85 7.26
N PRO A 22 42.08 3.85 8.15
CA PRO A 22 41.69 3.66 9.55
C PRO A 22 40.35 2.93 9.71
N ALA A 23 40.16 2.23 10.82
CA ALA A 23 39.00 1.37 11.05
C ALA A 23 37.64 2.09 10.91
N GLU A 24 37.55 3.31 11.43
CA GLU A 24 36.37 4.17 11.29
C GLU A 24 36.08 4.53 9.83
N GLU A 25 37.11 4.80 9.03
CA GLU A 25 36.94 5.10 7.61
C GLU A 25 36.50 3.85 6.83
N ARG A 26 36.99 2.66 7.20
CA ARG A 26 36.51 1.39 6.60
C ARG A 26 35.01 1.22 6.80
N ARG A 27 34.55 1.49 8.02
CA ARG A 27 33.13 1.45 8.39
C ARG A 27 32.33 2.50 7.63
N ALA A 28 32.80 3.75 7.62
CA ALA A 28 32.13 4.85 6.93
C ALA A 28 32.00 4.62 5.41
N LEU A 29 33.04 4.07 4.76
CA LEU A 29 33.00 3.73 3.33
C LEU A 29 31.98 2.62 3.04
N ARG A 30 31.92 1.59 3.88
CA ARG A 30 30.92 0.52 3.75
C ARG A 30 29.50 1.06 3.97
N GLU A 31 29.32 1.85 5.02
CA GLU A 31 28.02 2.42 5.41
C GLU A 31 27.52 3.46 4.40
N GLY A 32 28.41 4.30 3.86
CA GLY A 32 28.09 5.26 2.81
C GLY A 32 27.60 4.60 1.52
N LEU A 33 28.05 3.38 1.22
CA LEU A 33 27.53 2.57 0.11
C LEU A 33 26.30 1.73 0.46
N ASN A 34 25.78 1.82 1.69
CA ASN A 34 24.66 1.01 2.19
C ASN A 34 24.91 -0.52 2.10
N VAL A 35 26.17 -0.94 2.23
CA VAL A 35 26.53 -2.37 2.24
C VAL A 35 26.54 -2.88 3.69
N SER A 36 25.80 -3.94 4.00
CA SER A 36 25.82 -4.54 5.34
C SER A 36 27.07 -5.41 5.57
N ARG A 37 27.47 -5.61 6.83
CA ARG A 37 28.57 -6.52 7.17
C ARG A 37 28.33 -7.95 6.66
N PRO A 38 27.13 -8.55 6.74
CA PRO A 38 26.87 -9.87 6.17
C PRO A 38 27.02 -9.93 4.65
N GLN A 39 26.55 -8.90 3.93
CA GLN A 39 26.71 -8.83 2.47
C GLN A 39 28.18 -8.77 2.06
N LEU A 40 28.97 -7.91 2.71
CA LEU A 40 30.40 -7.83 2.44
C LEU A 40 31.13 -9.12 2.82
N ALA A 41 30.77 -9.71 3.96
CA ALA A 41 31.34 -10.97 4.44
C ALA A 41 31.07 -12.12 3.47
N GLN A 42 29.87 -12.20 2.89
CA GLN A 42 29.50 -13.21 1.90
C GLN A 42 30.34 -13.10 0.62
N VAL A 43 30.59 -11.88 0.13
CA VAL A 43 31.41 -11.64 -1.07
C VAL A 43 32.88 -11.96 -0.82
N LEU A 44 33.37 -11.72 0.41
CA LEU A 44 34.75 -11.96 0.81
C LEU A 44 35.00 -13.37 1.35
N ASP A 45 33.98 -14.24 1.39
CA ASP A 45 34.02 -15.60 1.95
C ASP A 45 34.53 -15.65 3.41
N VAL A 46 34.03 -14.73 4.24
CA VAL A 46 34.36 -14.64 5.68
C VAL A 46 33.09 -14.54 6.54
N SER A 47 33.25 -14.60 7.86
CA SER A 47 32.13 -14.37 8.79
C SER A 47 31.82 -12.87 8.96
N PRO A 48 30.56 -12.49 9.22
CA PRO A 48 30.20 -11.11 9.54
C PRO A 48 30.94 -10.54 10.77
N SER A 49 31.25 -11.40 11.75
CA SER A 49 32.09 -11.05 12.90
C SER A 49 33.54 -10.75 12.53
N THR A 50 34.07 -11.35 11.45
CA THR A 50 35.41 -11.06 10.95
C THR A 50 35.47 -9.63 10.39
N VAL A 51 34.47 -9.23 9.61
CA VAL A 51 34.34 -7.86 9.09
C VAL A 51 34.15 -6.85 10.22
N ALA A 52 33.32 -7.16 11.21
CA ALA A 52 33.19 -6.34 12.42
C ALA A 52 34.54 -6.18 13.16
N GLY A 53 35.32 -7.24 13.23
CA GLY A 53 36.70 -7.21 13.74
C GLY A 53 37.56 -6.21 12.98
N TRP A 54 37.49 -6.19 11.65
CA TRP A 54 38.30 -5.28 10.83
C TRP A 54 37.92 -3.81 10.95
N GLU A 55 36.65 -3.53 11.19
CA GLU A 55 36.10 -2.20 11.45
C GLU A 55 36.30 -1.73 12.90
N SER A 56 36.78 -2.62 13.77
CA SER A 56 37.12 -2.29 15.17
C SER A 56 38.64 -2.23 15.42
N GLY A 57 39.45 -2.33 14.36
CA GLY A 57 40.91 -2.16 14.42
C GLY A 57 41.74 -3.42 14.21
N ARG A 58 41.12 -4.59 13.99
CA ARG A 58 41.86 -5.77 13.50
C ARG A 58 42.20 -5.60 12.02
N ASP A 59 43.29 -6.21 11.56
CA ASP A 59 43.65 -6.18 10.15
C ASP A 59 43.46 -7.56 9.48
N PRO A 60 42.91 -7.62 8.25
CA PRO A 60 42.96 -8.83 7.44
C PRO A 60 44.38 -9.10 6.95
N SER A 61 44.66 -10.37 6.65
CA SER A 61 45.92 -10.84 6.08
C SER A 61 45.71 -11.55 4.74
N GLY A 62 46.79 -11.66 3.96
CA GLY A 62 46.80 -12.42 2.71
C GLY A 62 45.83 -11.91 1.64
N GLU A 63 45.30 -12.83 0.82
CA GLU A 63 44.44 -12.51 -0.32
C GLU A 63 43.15 -11.78 0.07
N VAL A 64 42.62 -12.06 1.27
CA VAL A 64 41.42 -11.39 1.80
C VAL A 64 41.69 -9.91 2.09
N ARG A 65 42.91 -9.54 2.48
CA ARG A 65 43.33 -8.14 2.64
C ARG A 65 43.26 -7.39 1.31
N GLU A 66 43.71 -8.00 0.22
CA GLU A 66 43.70 -7.38 -1.11
C GLU A 66 42.27 -7.17 -1.61
N LYS A 67 41.39 -8.17 -1.47
CA LYS A 67 39.96 -8.07 -1.83
C LYS A 67 39.24 -7.00 -1.01
N TYR A 68 39.53 -6.92 0.28
CA TYR A 68 38.96 -5.92 1.16
C TYR A 68 39.46 -4.50 0.83
N ALA A 69 40.76 -4.35 0.55
CA ALA A 69 41.32 -3.08 0.08
C ALA A 69 40.69 -2.63 -1.26
N TYR A 70 40.48 -3.56 -2.19
CA TYR A 70 39.82 -3.29 -3.47
C TYR A 70 38.40 -2.77 -3.27
N PHE A 71 37.61 -3.41 -2.40
CA PHE A 71 36.28 -2.93 -2.03
C PHE A 71 36.31 -1.50 -1.46
N LEU A 72 37.23 -1.21 -0.54
CA LEU A 72 37.32 0.11 0.11
C LEU A 72 37.72 1.21 -0.88
N SER A 73 38.65 0.93 -1.80
CA SER A 73 39.02 1.88 -2.85
C SER A 73 37.85 2.18 -3.78
N GLY A 74 37.15 1.15 -4.25
CA GLY A 74 35.95 1.33 -5.09
C GLY A 74 34.82 2.06 -4.36
N ALA A 75 34.68 1.82 -3.05
CA ALA A 75 33.72 2.55 -2.22
C ALA A 75 34.03 4.04 -2.14
N ARG A 76 35.31 4.37 -1.96
CA ARG A 76 35.76 5.76 -1.92
C ARG A 76 35.54 6.47 -3.26
N GLU A 77 35.90 5.83 -4.37
CA GLU A 77 35.71 6.39 -5.72
C GLU A 77 34.23 6.65 -6.01
N LYS A 78 33.36 5.71 -5.66
CA LYS A 78 31.92 5.82 -5.91
C LYS A 78 31.26 6.93 -5.07
N LEU A 79 31.68 7.07 -3.80
CA LEU A 79 31.21 8.16 -2.93
C LEU A 79 31.75 9.53 -3.36
N ALA A 80 33.00 9.59 -3.83
CA ALA A 80 33.58 10.83 -4.36
C ALA A 80 32.89 11.26 -5.67
N ALA A 81 32.54 10.32 -6.55
CA ALA A 81 31.80 10.62 -7.77
C ALA A 81 30.39 11.17 -7.47
N ALA A 82 29.68 10.58 -6.50
CA ALA A 82 28.38 11.07 -6.06
C ALA A 82 28.46 12.50 -5.48
N ALA A 83 29.49 12.79 -4.68
CA ALA A 83 29.70 14.13 -4.12
C ALA A 83 30.07 15.18 -5.17
N ALA A 84 30.73 14.79 -6.27
CA ALA A 84 31.10 15.71 -7.36
C ALA A 84 29.92 16.09 -8.27
N GLU A 85 28.88 15.25 -8.35
CA GLU A 85 27.64 15.56 -9.07
C GLU A 85 26.73 16.55 -8.29
N GLU A 86 26.97 16.75 -6.99
CA GLU A 86 26.15 17.60 -6.12
C GLU A 86 26.69 19.05 -5.93
N VAL A 87 27.79 19.45 -6.58
CA VAL A 87 28.34 20.83 -6.45
C VAL A 87 27.95 21.71 -7.66
N PRO A 88 27.15 22.78 -7.50
CA PRO A 88 26.89 23.75 -8.57
C PRO A 88 28.11 24.65 -8.82
N ALA A 89 28.45 24.89 -10.09
CA ALA A 89 29.49 25.83 -10.49
C ALA A 89 29.03 27.29 -10.27
N GLU A 90 29.83 28.08 -9.54
CA GLU A 90 29.65 29.53 -9.38
C GLU A 90 30.13 30.31 -10.61
N GLU A 91 29.25 31.12 -11.20
CA GLU A 91 29.59 32.35 -11.96
C GLU A 91 28.53 33.45 -11.69
N PRO A 92 28.88 34.75 -11.86
CA PRO A 92 28.38 35.80 -10.97
C PRO A 92 27.16 36.59 -11.45
N ALA A 93 26.44 37.08 -10.45
CA ALA A 93 25.45 38.16 -10.37
C ALA A 93 25.07 38.92 -11.67
N ASP A 94 23.81 38.73 -12.09
CA ASP A 94 22.92 39.86 -12.37
C ASP A 94 21.45 39.51 -12.07
N ALA A 95 20.69 40.52 -11.69
CA ALA A 95 19.41 40.46 -10.99
C ALA A 95 18.29 39.68 -11.73
N HIS A 96 17.60 38.75 -11.04
CA HIS A 96 16.17 38.45 -11.27
C HIS A 96 15.51 37.72 -10.08
N GLN A 97 14.43 38.34 -9.61
CA GLN A 97 13.13 37.82 -9.13
C GLN A 97 13.02 36.41 -8.51
N GLU A 98 12.27 36.38 -7.41
CA GLU A 98 11.89 35.24 -6.56
C GLU A 98 11.45 33.96 -7.31
N PRO A 99 11.80 32.74 -6.83
CA PRO A 99 11.28 31.51 -7.40
C PRO A 99 9.96 31.12 -6.71
N GLY A 100 8.86 31.46 -7.37
CA GLY A 100 7.57 30.81 -7.21
C GLY A 100 7.48 29.53 -8.04
N HIS A 101 6.75 28.56 -7.48
CA HIS A 101 6.17 27.37 -8.09
C HIS A 101 5.70 27.55 -9.55
N ASP A 102 6.04 26.63 -10.47
CA ASP A 102 5.06 25.84 -11.25
C ASP A 102 5.71 25.02 -12.39
N ASP A 103 5.45 23.71 -12.42
CA ASP A 103 5.66 22.82 -13.59
C ASP A 103 4.56 23.04 -14.66
N VAL A 104 4.18 24.30 -14.89
CA VAL A 104 3.15 24.70 -15.86
C VAL A 104 3.81 25.54 -16.96
N VAL A 105 3.85 24.99 -18.16
CA VAL A 105 4.41 25.65 -19.34
C VAL A 105 3.27 26.10 -20.25
N THR A 106 3.20 27.38 -20.59
CA THR A 106 2.23 27.90 -21.56
C THR A 106 2.70 27.60 -22.98
N LEU A 107 1.85 26.91 -23.75
CA LEU A 107 2.12 26.53 -25.14
C LEU A 107 1.89 27.73 -26.09
N ALA A 108 2.84 27.94 -27.01
CA ALA A 108 2.75 29.01 -28.00
C ALA A 108 1.61 28.79 -29.04
N ALA A 109 1.26 27.53 -29.30
CA ALA A 109 0.12 27.13 -30.11
C ALA A 109 -0.73 26.13 -29.31
N PRO A 110 -2.06 26.16 -29.43
CA PRO A 110 -2.89 25.25 -28.68
C PRO A 110 -2.74 23.81 -29.22
N GLU A 111 -2.50 22.86 -28.33
CA GLU A 111 -2.33 21.43 -28.62
C GLU A 111 -3.48 20.62 -28.01
N PRO A 112 -3.84 19.45 -28.56
CA PRO A 112 -4.99 18.68 -28.07
C PRO A 112 -4.78 18.20 -26.63
N CYS A 113 -5.71 18.56 -25.75
CA CYS A 113 -5.72 18.16 -24.36
C CYS A 113 -5.73 16.64 -24.22
N VAL A 114 -4.84 16.07 -23.40
CA VAL A 114 -4.75 14.62 -23.18
C VAL A 114 -5.99 14.00 -22.50
N LEU A 115 -6.86 14.82 -21.92
CA LEU A 115 -8.06 14.38 -21.22
C LEU A 115 -9.35 14.48 -22.06
N CYS A 116 -9.48 15.49 -22.93
CA CYS A 116 -10.71 15.73 -23.70
C CYS A 116 -10.51 15.91 -25.22
N GLY A 117 -9.26 16.02 -25.69
CA GLY A 117 -8.94 16.24 -27.11
C GLY A 117 -9.09 17.68 -27.61
N GLU A 118 -9.69 18.57 -26.83
CA GLU A 118 -9.89 19.98 -27.20
C GLU A 118 -8.60 20.81 -27.07
N PRO A 119 -8.46 21.95 -27.78
CA PRO A 119 -7.22 22.72 -27.83
C PRO A 119 -6.85 23.35 -26.47
N ALA A 120 -5.83 22.81 -25.80
CA ALA A 120 -5.26 23.33 -24.56
C ALA A 120 -4.04 24.22 -24.82
N ARG A 121 -3.88 25.27 -24.00
CA ARG A 121 -2.75 26.22 -24.08
C ARG A 121 -1.73 26.04 -22.96
N HIS A 122 -1.91 25.06 -22.10
CA HIS A 122 -1.02 24.80 -20.97
C HIS A 122 -0.53 23.37 -21.03
N GLN A 123 0.71 23.17 -20.59
CA GLN A 123 1.37 21.89 -20.49
C GLN A 123 1.76 21.70 -19.04
N VAL A 124 1.33 20.60 -18.44
CA VAL A 124 1.68 20.24 -17.07
C VAL A 124 2.44 18.93 -17.12
N ALA A 125 3.66 18.92 -16.58
CA ALA A 125 4.55 17.75 -16.60
C ALA A 125 4.71 17.12 -18.00
N GLY A 126 4.78 17.94 -19.05
CA GLY A 126 5.01 17.48 -20.42
C GLY A 126 3.74 17.15 -21.23
N PHE A 127 2.53 17.23 -20.65
CA PHE A 127 1.29 16.90 -21.35
C PHE A 127 0.37 18.13 -21.53
N PRO A 128 -0.13 18.40 -22.75
CA PRO A 128 -1.11 19.47 -22.98
C PRO A 128 -2.42 19.19 -22.23
N GLN A 129 -2.85 20.10 -21.36
CA GLN A 129 -4.10 20.02 -20.62
C GLN A 129 -4.59 21.38 -20.12
N HIS A 130 -5.87 21.47 -19.74
CA HIS A 130 -6.42 22.67 -19.09
C HIS A 130 -5.95 22.74 -17.63
N LEU A 131 -5.82 23.96 -17.09
CA LEU A 131 -5.48 24.18 -15.68
C LEU A 131 -6.72 24.08 -14.79
N ASP A 132 -7.88 24.44 -15.34
CA ASP A 132 -9.17 24.28 -14.68
C ASP A 132 -9.89 23.03 -15.21
N PRO A 133 -10.26 22.07 -14.35
CA PRO A 133 -11.09 20.92 -14.71
C PRO A 133 -12.43 21.29 -15.37
N ALA A 134 -13.01 22.47 -15.11
CA ALA A 134 -14.25 22.93 -15.72
C ALA A 134 -14.11 23.24 -17.22
N GLU A 135 -12.90 23.59 -17.67
CA GLU A 135 -12.57 23.76 -19.10
C GLU A 135 -12.41 22.40 -19.79
N CYS A 136 -12.13 21.35 -19.00
CA CYS A 136 -12.05 19.97 -19.46
C CYS A 136 -13.43 19.29 -19.36
N GLY A 137 -14.36 19.68 -20.25
CA GLY A 137 -15.65 18.97 -20.37
C GLY A 137 -16.90 19.80 -20.63
N THR A 138 -16.83 21.02 -21.17
CA THR A 138 -18.04 21.77 -21.56
C THR A 138 -18.37 21.59 -23.04
N ALA A 139 -19.18 20.57 -23.34
CA ALA A 139 -20.10 20.63 -24.46
C ALA A 139 -21.41 21.25 -23.96
N GLU A 140 -21.55 22.58 -24.01
CA GLU A 140 -22.86 23.19 -23.85
C GLU A 140 -23.06 24.46 -24.70
N SER A 141 -24.11 24.39 -25.53
CA SER A 141 -24.81 25.49 -26.19
C SER A 141 -24.05 26.29 -27.27
N ALA A 142 -24.05 25.76 -28.49
CA ALA A 142 -24.10 26.60 -29.68
C ALA A 142 -25.31 27.54 -29.58
N ARG A 143 -25.05 28.83 -29.34
CA ARG A 143 -26.03 29.90 -29.50
C ARG A 143 -26.58 29.85 -30.92
N ALA A 144 -27.84 29.47 -31.03
CA ALA A 144 -28.63 29.65 -32.24
C ALA A 144 -28.72 31.15 -32.54
N ALA A 145 -28.10 31.55 -33.65
CA ALA A 145 -28.51 32.74 -34.38
C ALA A 145 -29.83 32.41 -35.08
N GLU A 146 -30.82 33.27 -34.86
CA GLU A 146 -32.14 33.24 -35.47
C GLU A 146 -32.06 33.52 -36.99
N PRO A 147 -32.84 32.78 -37.80
CA PRO A 147 -33.51 33.44 -38.91
C PRO A 147 -35.01 33.11 -38.97
N GLU A 148 -35.74 34.10 -39.50
CA GLU A 148 -37.19 34.26 -39.71
C GLU A 148 -37.97 33.08 -40.35
N PRO A 149 -39.32 33.09 -40.24
CA PRO A 149 -40.15 31.92 -40.44
C PRO A 149 -40.56 31.72 -41.91
N GLN A 150 -40.48 30.47 -42.40
CA GLN A 150 -41.17 30.06 -43.62
C GLN A 150 -41.81 28.66 -43.46
N THR A 151 -43.14 28.69 -43.44
CA THR A 151 -44.13 27.76 -44.00
C THR A 151 -43.90 26.23 -43.94
N ALA A 152 -44.82 25.56 -43.24
CA ALA A 152 -45.01 24.10 -43.22
C ALA A 152 -45.31 23.49 -44.61
N PRO A 153 -44.93 22.22 -44.83
CA PRO A 153 -45.97 21.21 -45.03
C PRO A 153 -45.71 19.80 -44.45
N ALA A 154 -46.80 19.21 -43.94
CA ALA A 154 -47.25 17.79 -43.86
C ALA A 154 -46.35 16.65 -43.28
N PRO A 155 -46.93 15.70 -42.51
CA PRO A 155 -46.20 14.64 -41.82
C PRO A 155 -46.07 13.34 -42.63
N GLN A 156 -44.97 12.61 -42.46
CA GLN A 156 -44.78 11.22 -42.90
C GLN A 156 -44.05 10.37 -41.82
N PRO A 157 -44.23 9.03 -41.83
CA PRO A 157 -44.47 8.25 -40.61
C PRO A 157 -43.22 7.63 -39.95
N GLU A 158 -43.35 7.36 -38.64
CA GLU A 158 -42.36 6.67 -37.79
C GLU A 158 -42.09 5.22 -38.22
N PRO A 159 -40.84 4.74 -38.13
CA PRO A 159 -40.53 3.32 -38.25
C PRO A 159 -40.78 2.57 -36.93
N ARG A 160 -41.52 1.45 -37.06
CA ARG A 160 -41.87 0.51 -35.99
C ARG A 160 -40.65 -0.14 -35.35
N ARG A 161 -40.70 -0.20 -34.02
CA ARG A 161 -39.86 -1.01 -33.12
C ARG A 161 -40.17 -2.51 -33.25
N PRO A 162 -39.19 -3.43 -33.33
CA PRO A 162 -39.44 -4.86 -33.14
C PRO A 162 -39.45 -5.23 -31.66
N ALA A 163 -40.36 -6.14 -31.29
CA ALA A 163 -40.46 -6.79 -30.00
C ALA A 163 -39.40 -7.90 -29.83
N PRO A 164 -39.06 -8.30 -28.59
CA PRO A 164 -37.93 -9.18 -28.31
C PRO A 164 -38.30 -10.66 -28.53
N ALA A 165 -37.33 -11.43 -29.03
CA ALA A 165 -37.40 -12.88 -29.10
C ALA A 165 -36.40 -13.48 -28.10
N ASP A 166 -36.89 -14.45 -27.32
CA ASP A 166 -36.14 -15.28 -26.37
C ASP A 166 -34.87 -15.87 -26.99
N ARG A 167 -33.75 -15.77 -26.27
CA ARG A 167 -32.54 -16.56 -26.51
C ARG A 167 -31.99 -17.11 -25.19
N PRO A 168 -31.53 -18.37 -25.17
CA PRO A 168 -31.06 -19.04 -23.96
C PRO A 168 -29.71 -18.52 -23.48
N ASP A 169 -29.53 -18.56 -22.16
CA ASP A 169 -28.33 -18.19 -21.42
C ASP A 169 -27.05 -18.74 -22.05
N SER A 170 -26.16 -17.84 -22.46
CA SER A 170 -24.76 -18.14 -22.73
C SER A 170 -23.91 -17.46 -21.66
N PRO A 171 -22.96 -18.18 -21.02
CA PRO A 171 -22.12 -17.59 -19.98
C PRO A 171 -21.24 -16.47 -20.55
N PRO A 172 -20.86 -15.47 -19.73
CA PRO A 172 -20.12 -14.31 -20.20
C PRO A 172 -18.74 -14.75 -20.72
N ALA A 173 -18.48 -14.49 -22.00
CA ALA A 173 -17.17 -14.69 -22.58
C ALA A 173 -16.21 -13.63 -22.03
N HIS A 174 -15.34 -14.02 -21.10
CA HIS A 174 -14.26 -13.18 -20.63
C HIS A 174 -13.29 -12.88 -21.77
N GLY A 175 -13.06 -11.59 -22.05
CA GLY A 175 -12.09 -11.16 -23.06
C GLY A 175 -10.66 -11.54 -22.67
N VAL A 176 -9.91 -12.11 -23.61
CA VAL A 176 -8.50 -12.46 -23.38
C VAL A 176 -7.65 -11.20 -23.43
N LYS A 177 -6.96 -10.90 -22.33
CA LYS A 177 -5.99 -9.80 -22.25
C LYS A 177 -4.83 -10.09 -23.20
N VAL A 178 -4.53 -9.17 -24.10
CA VAL A 178 -3.45 -9.31 -25.09
C VAL A 178 -2.36 -8.28 -24.84
N VAL A 179 -1.11 -8.66 -25.08
CA VAL A 179 0.06 -7.79 -25.06
C VAL A 179 0.74 -7.77 -26.44
N PRO A 180 1.21 -6.61 -26.90
CA PRO A 180 2.00 -6.53 -28.12
C PRO A 180 3.39 -7.15 -27.91
N VAL A 181 3.78 -8.07 -28.80
CA VAL A 181 5.12 -8.66 -28.91
C VAL A 181 5.62 -8.41 -30.33
N GLY A 182 6.39 -7.34 -30.52
CA GLY A 182 6.78 -6.86 -31.85
C GLY A 182 5.56 -6.41 -32.68
N ARG A 183 5.38 -6.96 -33.89
CA ARG A 183 4.21 -6.69 -34.75
C ARG A 183 2.98 -7.57 -34.47
N ARG A 184 3.02 -8.46 -33.48
CA ARG A 184 1.94 -9.41 -33.17
C ARG A 184 1.34 -9.11 -31.79
N LEU A 185 0.05 -9.38 -31.62
CA LEU A 185 -0.59 -9.47 -30.31
C LEU A 185 -0.50 -10.92 -29.81
N LYS A 186 0.01 -11.14 -28.59
CA LYS A 186 -0.02 -12.44 -27.90
C LYS A 186 -0.99 -12.33 -26.74
N ALA A 187 -1.73 -13.39 -26.43
CA ALA A 187 -2.40 -13.50 -25.14
C ALA A 187 -1.38 -13.26 -24.03
N ALA A 188 -1.70 -12.40 -23.07
CA ALA A 188 -0.89 -12.24 -21.88
C ALA A 188 -0.80 -13.61 -21.20
N ASP A 189 0.43 -14.12 -21.01
CA ASP A 189 0.70 -15.27 -20.15
C ASP A 189 0.53 -14.80 -18.70
N ASP A 190 -0.70 -14.48 -18.30
CA ASP A 190 -1.04 -14.36 -16.88
C ASP A 190 -1.13 -15.82 -16.38
N LEU A 191 0.01 -16.38 -15.99
CA LEU A 191 0.05 -17.66 -15.28
C LEU A 191 -0.82 -17.51 -14.03
N ASP A 192 -1.95 -18.21 -14.00
CA ASP A 192 -2.79 -18.30 -12.81
C ASP A 192 -2.04 -19.11 -11.75
N LEU A 193 -1.19 -18.44 -10.99
CA LEU A 193 -0.34 -19.05 -9.96
C LEU A 193 -1.19 -19.69 -8.85
N ILE A 194 -2.34 -19.09 -8.52
CA ILE A 194 -3.24 -19.60 -7.49
C ILE A 194 -3.92 -20.86 -8.00
N GLY A 195 -4.57 -20.81 -9.16
CA GLY A 195 -5.22 -21.98 -9.77
C GLY A 195 -4.25 -23.13 -10.03
N SER A 196 -3.03 -22.82 -10.50
CA SER A 196 -1.98 -23.81 -10.71
C SER A 196 -1.53 -24.48 -9.40
N ALA A 197 -1.38 -23.70 -8.32
CA ALA A 197 -1.03 -24.23 -7.01
C ALA A 197 -2.12 -25.14 -6.46
N VAL A 198 -3.39 -24.76 -6.61
CA VAL A 198 -4.54 -25.55 -6.18
C VAL A 198 -4.64 -26.86 -6.96
N ALA A 199 -4.56 -26.81 -8.28
CA ALA A 199 -4.57 -27.99 -9.14
C ALA A 199 -3.42 -28.96 -8.81
N ALA A 200 -2.22 -28.44 -8.57
CA ALA A 200 -1.07 -29.24 -8.19
C ALA A 200 -1.26 -29.93 -6.83
N ALA A 201 -1.77 -29.20 -5.83
CA ALA A 201 -2.02 -29.75 -4.49
C ALA A 201 -3.12 -30.83 -4.51
N LEU A 202 -4.20 -30.60 -5.27
CA LEU A 202 -5.24 -31.61 -5.44
C LEU A 202 -4.71 -32.86 -6.13
N ALA A 203 -3.86 -32.71 -7.16
CA ALA A 203 -3.24 -33.85 -7.83
C ALA A 203 -2.30 -34.63 -6.90
N GLU A 204 -1.44 -33.93 -6.13
CA GLU A 204 -0.52 -34.52 -5.16
C GLU A 204 -1.26 -35.32 -4.07
N HIS A 205 -2.41 -34.83 -3.62
CA HIS A 205 -3.24 -35.47 -2.62
C HIS A 205 -4.37 -36.34 -3.21
N SER A 206 -4.27 -36.74 -4.49
CA SER A 206 -5.23 -37.65 -5.15
C SER A 206 -6.70 -37.20 -5.06
N GLY A 207 -6.94 -35.89 -5.04
CA GLY A 207 -8.27 -35.29 -4.92
C GLY A 207 -8.79 -35.15 -3.48
N ASP A 208 -8.01 -35.50 -2.46
CA ASP A 208 -8.35 -35.24 -1.06
C ASP A 208 -8.33 -33.73 -0.77
N VAL A 209 -9.52 -33.13 -0.75
CA VAL A 209 -9.80 -31.71 -0.54
C VAL A 209 -9.25 -31.21 0.79
N GLU A 210 -9.41 -31.99 1.88
CA GLU A 210 -8.99 -31.57 3.21
C GLU A 210 -7.45 -31.58 3.31
N ALA A 211 -6.82 -32.65 2.82
CA ALA A 211 -5.36 -32.76 2.80
C ALA A 211 -4.72 -31.68 1.91
N ALA A 212 -5.28 -31.45 0.72
CA ALA A 212 -4.81 -30.42 -0.20
C ALA A 212 -4.94 -29.02 0.40
N THR A 213 -6.09 -28.70 1.01
CA THR A 213 -6.30 -27.41 1.68
C THR A 213 -5.29 -27.20 2.80
N LYS A 214 -5.05 -28.23 3.63
CA LYS A 214 -4.08 -28.15 4.72
C LYS A 214 -2.65 -27.94 4.22
N ALA A 215 -2.28 -28.55 3.10
CA ALA A 215 -0.97 -28.37 2.47
C ALA A 215 -0.82 -26.94 1.92
N LEU A 216 -1.82 -26.44 1.19
CA LEU A 216 -1.86 -25.09 0.65
C LEU A 216 -1.81 -24.02 1.74
N VAL A 217 -2.60 -24.17 2.81
CA VAL A 217 -2.60 -23.24 3.95
C VAL A 217 -1.22 -23.18 4.63
N LYS A 218 -0.46 -24.29 4.68
CA LYS A 218 0.92 -24.27 5.19
C LYS A 218 1.88 -23.50 4.27
N ARG A 219 1.68 -23.56 2.96
CA ARG A 219 2.50 -22.89 1.93
C ARG A 219 2.03 -21.48 1.58
N ALA A 220 0.94 -21.01 2.19
CA ALA A 220 0.32 -19.72 1.87
C ALA A 220 1.26 -18.49 2.00
N ILE A 221 2.22 -18.50 2.94
CA ILE A 221 3.19 -17.38 3.07
C ILE A 221 4.17 -17.36 1.89
N PRO A 222 4.96 -18.41 1.62
CA PRO A 222 5.88 -18.40 0.48
C PRO A 222 5.14 -18.23 -0.86
N ASP A 223 3.95 -18.79 -1.02
CA ASP A 223 3.17 -18.61 -2.24
C ASP A 223 2.64 -17.17 -2.38
N ALA A 224 2.27 -16.51 -1.28
CA ALA A 224 1.90 -15.09 -1.30
C ALA A 224 3.09 -14.19 -1.66
N MET A 225 4.30 -14.50 -1.16
CA MET A 225 5.53 -13.78 -1.53
C MET A 225 5.88 -14.00 -3.00
N ALA A 226 5.79 -15.25 -3.50
CA ALA A 226 6.00 -15.55 -4.92
C ALA A 226 4.99 -14.82 -5.82
N LEU A 227 3.72 -14.73 -5.40
CA LEU A 227 2.69 -13.97 -6.10
C LEU A 227 2.97 -12.47 -6.06
N LEU A 228 3.41 -11.92 -4.92
CA LEU A 228 3.82 -10.52 -4.78
C LEU A 228 4.96 -10.20 -5.74
N ASP A 229 6.03 -10.99 -5.74
CA ASP A 229 7.18 -10.82 -6.62
C ASP A 229 6.77 -10.89 -8.10
N HIS A 230 5.92 -11.86 -8.45
CA HIS A 230 5.36 -11.96 -9.79
C HIS A 230 4.57 -10.70 -10.17
N SER A 231 3.69 -10.23 -9.28
CA SER A 231 2.84 -9.05 -9.52
C SER A 231 3.65 -7.76 -9.70
N ARG A 232 4.87 -7.72 -9.13
CA ARG A 232 5.77 -6.56 -9.18
C ARG A 232 6.71 -6.56 -10.38
N LYS A 233 6.78 -7.64 -11.18
CA LYS A 233 7.58 -7.65 -12.42
C LYS A 233 7.15 -6.52 -13.36
N GLY A 234 8.11 -5.71 -13.79
CA GLY A 234 7.85 -4.51 -14.61
C GLY A 234 7.16 -3.37 -13.84
N GLY A 235 7.10 -3.42 -12.51
CA GLY A 235 6.66 -2.33 -11.67
C GLY A 235 7.64 -1.16 -11.70
N ARG A 236 7.12 0.06 -11.51
CA ARG A 236 7.93 1.30 -11.52
C ARG A 236 8.75 1.49 -10.24
N TYR A 237 8.33 0.89 -9.14
CA TYR A 237 8.89 1.12 -7.82
C TYR A 237 9.61 -0.13 -7.33
N ASP A 238 10.86 0.05 -6.92
CA ASP A 238 11.52 -0.91 -6.06
C ASP A 238 11.13 -0.64 -4.59
N VAL A 239 11.21 -1.68 -3.77
CA VAL A 239 10.84 -1.62 -2.34
C VAL A 239 12.03 -2.06 -1.54
N VAL A 240 12.40 -1.26 -0.56
CA VAL A 240 13.37 -1.70 0.46
C VAL A 240 12.66 -2.72 1.34
N ALA A 241 13.04 -3.99 1.20
CA ALA A 241 12.40 -5.09 1.91
C ALA A 241 12.76 -5.12 3.41
N HIS A 242 13.93 -4.56 3.77
CA HIS A 242 14.47 -4.52 5.13
C HIS A 242 15.02 -3.12 5.45
N PRO A 243 14.17 -2.08 5.53
CA PRO A 243 14.62 -0.75 5.89
C PRO A 243 15.04 -0.72 7.37
N TRP A 244 15.83 0.28 7.75
CA TRP A 244 15.97 0.61 9.16
C TRP A 244 14.61 1.11 9.66
N LEU A 245 14.15 0.59 10.80
CA LEU A 245 12.92 1.05 11.43
C LEU A 245 13.28 1.87 12.68
N PRO A 246 12.59 3.01 12.92
CA PRO A 246 12.75 3.78 14.15
C PRO A 246 12.27 2.95 15.36
N ASP A 247 12.77 3.28 16.55
CA ASP A 247 12.53 2.46 17.75
C ASP A 247 11.05 2.35 18.13
N ILE A 248 10.23 3.36 17.80
CA ILE A 248 8.76 3.35 17.98
C ILE A 248 8.05 2.22 17.20
N LEU A 249 8.69 1.70 16.14
CA LEU A 249 8.19 0.61 15.30
C LEU A 249 8.81 -0.75 15.67
N ARG A 250 9.65 -0.80 16.70
CA ARG A 250 10.27 -2.03 17.21
C ARG A 250 9.56 -2.46 18.47
N LYS A 251 9.42 -3.78 18.65
CA LYS A 251 8.87 -4.29 19.90
C LYS A 251 9.85 -4.10 21.05
N GLN A 252 9.47 -3.28 22.02
CA GLN A 252 10.29 -3.06 23.22
C GLN A 252 10.44 -4.35 24.03
N THR A 253 9.41 -5.20 24.08
CA THR A 253 9.49 -6.54 24.67
C THR A 253 8.62 -7.53 23.90
N ALA A 254 8.92 -8.83 24.01
CA ALA A 254 8.17 -9.90 23.32
C ALA A 254 6.67 -9.98 23.69
N ARG A 255 6.27 -9.39 24.84
CA ARG A 255 4.87 -9.33 25.31
C ARG A 255 4.39 -7.89 25.54
N GLY A 256 5.19 -6.90 25.16
CA GLY A 256 4.87 -5.49 25.34
C GLY A 256 3.80 -5.03 24.35
N ALA A 257 3.09 -3.96 24.71
CA ALA A 257 2.28 -3.24 23.75
C ALA A 257 3.18 -2.56 22.71
N ASP A 258 2.69 -2.46 21.48
CA ASP A 258 3.32 -1.63 20.46
C ASP A 258 3.07 -0.15 20.80
N GLU A 259 4.01 0.74 20.46
CA GLU A 259 3.81 2.19 20.65
C GLU A 259 2.87 2.78 19.59
N ILE A 260 2.70 2.09 18.46
CA ILE A 260 1.81 2.49 17.39
C ILE A 260 0.36 2.15 17.74
N TRP A 261 -0.48 3.17 17.79
CA TRP A 261 -1.90 3.06 17.98
C TRP A 261 -2.63 2.85 16.64
N GLU A 262 -3.07 1.62 16.39
CA GLU A 262 -3.76 1.25 15.14
C GLU A 262 -5.21 1.76 15.05
N ALA A 263 -5.77 2.35 16.11
CA ALA A 263 -7.17 2.80 16.17
C ALA A 263 -8.20 1.68 15.99
N ARG A 264 -8.00 0.54 16.67
CA ARG A 264 -8.91 -0.61 16.60
C ARG A 264 -10.32 -0.26 17.12
N PRO A 265 -11.39 -0.45 16.33
CA PRO A 265 -12.75 -0.23 16.76
C PRO A 265 -13.17 -1.22 17.85
N LYS A 266 -13.67 -0.68 18.95
CA LYS A 266 -14.32 -1.41 20.05
C LYS A 266 -15.42 -0.53 20.65
N TRP A 267 -16.34 -0.11 19.80
CA TRP A 267 -17.38 0.84 20.18
C TRP A 267 -18.75 0.18 20.20
N ALA A 268 -19.55 0.54 21.20
CA ALA A 268 -20.96 0.25 21.30
C ALA A 268 -21.69 1.55 21.66
N ARG A 269 -22.81 1.80 21.00
CA ARG A 269 -23.66 2.96 21.26
C ARG A 269 -24.01 2.99 22.76
N PRO A 270 -23.76 4.10 23.48
CA PRO A 270 -24.00 4.18 24.92
C PRO A 270 -25.47 4.03 25.29
N GLU A 271 -26.37 4.67 24.52
CA GLU A 271 -27.81 4.70 24.78
C GLU A 271 -28.60 4.47 23.50
N LEU A 272 -29.62 3.62 23.57
CA LEU A 272 -30.60 3.40 22.52
C LEU A 272 -31.86 4.23 22.79
N PRO A 273 -32.57 4.70 21.74
CA PRO A 273 -33.89 5.28 21.92
C PRO A 273 -34.84 4.30 22.63
N PRO A 274 -35.88 4.77 23.34
CA PRO A 274 -36.87 3.90 23.95
C PRO A 274 -37.52 2.96 22.93
N GLY A 275 -37.89 1.76 23.38
CA GLY A 275 -38.53 0.71 22.58
C GLY A 275 -37.64 -0.51 22.35
N GLU A 276 -38.22 -1.53 21.73
CA GLU A 276 -37.50 -2.71 21.25
C GLU A 276 -36.90 -2.46 19.87
N HIS A 277 -35.63 -2.84 19.70
CA HIS A 277 -34.89 -2.68 18.45
C HIS A 277 -34.37 -4.03 17.99
N GLU A 278 -34.72 -4.42 16.76
CA GLU A 278 -34.11 -5.57 16.09
C GLU A 278 -32.77 -5.13 15.48
N VAL A 279 -31.67 -5.68 16.02
CA VAL A 279 -30.31 -5.39 15.60
C VAL A 279 -29.83 -6.49 14.66
N THR A 280 -29.34 -6.10 13.49
CA THR A 280 -28.63 -7.02 12.58
C THR A 280 -27.13 -6.83 12.72
N ALA A 281 -26.41 -7.90 13.04
CA ALA A 281 -24.95 -7.95 12.99
C ALA A 281 -24.49 -8.33 11.58
N LEU A 282 -23.70 -7.47 10.95
CA LEU A 282 -23.13 -7.62 9.61
C LEU A 282 -21.65 -7.96 9.69
N ASP A 283 -21.20 -8.88 8.84
CA ASP A 283 -19.81 -9.28 8.66
C ASP A 283 -19.32 -8.80 7.29
N LEU A 284 -18.30 -7.95 7.28
CA LEU A 284 -17.70 -7.40 6.07
C LEU A 284 -16.70 -8.40 5.48
N ASN A 285 -16.89 -8.74 4.20
CA ASN A 285 -16.07 -9.73 3.54
C ASN A 285 -14.65 -9.21 3.25
N GLY A 286 -13.63 -10.01 3.59
CA GLY A 286 -12.26 -9.79 3.13
C GLY A 286 -11.64 -8.47 3.58
N ALA A 287 -11.84 -8.06 4.84
CA ALA A 287 -11.37 -6.79 5.37
C ALA A 287 -9.88 -6.52 5.10
N TYR A 288 -9.00 -7.50 5.38
CA TYR A 288 -7.56 -7.36 5.09
C TYR A 288 -7.25 -7.34 3.59
N LEU A 289 -8.00 -8.07 2.76
CA LEU A 289 -7.83 -8.02 1.31
C LEU A 289 -8.19 -6.64 0.74
N SER A 290 -9.27 -6.02 1.22
CA SER A 290 -9.62 -4.63 0.91
C SER A 290 -8.53 -3.66 1.39
N ALA A 291 -7.99 -3.88 2.58
CA ALA A 291 -7.01 -3.02 3.23
C ALA A 291 -5.63 -3.01 2.56
N LEU A 292 -5.32 -3.99 1.70
CA LEU A 292 -4.11 -3.95 0.86
C LEU A 292 -4.08 -2.73 -0.08
N LYS A 293 -5.25 -2.13 -0.36
CA LYS A 293 -5.34 -0.83 -1.03
C LYS A 293 -5.12 0.28 0.00
N THR A 294 -3.86 0.59 0.26
CA THR A 294 -3.43 1.66 1.19
C THR A 294 -2.11 2.28 0.74
N HIS A 295 -1.84 3.50 1.18
CA HIS A 295 -0.58 4.18 0.87
C HIS A 295 0.55 3.55 1.68
N LEU A 296 1.49 2.89 0.99
CA LEU A 296 2.62 2.23 1.65
C LEU A 296 3.94 2.96 1.37
N PRO A 297 4.78 3.17 2.40
CA PRO A 297 6.10 3.76 2.22
C PRO A 297 6.98 2.84 1.35
N LEU A 298 7.69 3.40 0.38
CA LEU A 298 8.52 2.64 -0.55
C LEU A 298 9.88 2.28 0.05
N GLY A 299 10.51 3.23 0.70
CA GLY A 299 11.88 3.12 1.20
C GLY A 299 12.01 3.37 2.71
N GLN A 300 13.19 3.87 3.08
CA GLN A 300 13.53 4.26 4.44
C GLN A 300 12.60 5.38 4.93
N LEU A 301 12.11 5.24 6.18
CA LEU A 301 11.38 6.31 6.84
C LEU A 301 12.36 7.39 7.30
N GLU A 302 12.03 8.65 6.99
CA GLU A 302 12.74 9.84 7.42
C GLU A 302 11.92 10.57 8.46
N HIS A 303 12.62 11.14 9.45
CA HIS A 303 12.02 11.93 10.51
C HIS A 303 11.77 13.36 10.04
N SER A 304 10.60 13.89 10.35
CA SER A 304 10.27 15.29 10.19
C SER A 304 9.47 15.80 11.40
N THR A 305 9.54 17.10 11.66
CA THR A 305 8.81 17.77 12.74
C THR A 305 7.94 18.89 12.18
N GLY A 306 6.94 19.29 12.96
CA GLY A 306 6.04 20.39 12.63
C GLY A 306 4.69 19.93 12.09
N ASP A 307 3.74 20.86 12.11
CA ASP A 307 2.33 20.61 11.85
C ASP A 307 1.99 20.66 10.36
N HIS A 308 2.41 19.63 9.62
CA HIS A 308 2.11 19.50 8.19
C HIS A 308 1.98 18.04 7.75
N HIS A 309 1.10 17.81 6.77
CA HIS A 309 0.91 16.50 6.15
C HIS A 309 1.27 16.54 4.66
N ASP A 310 2.19 15.69 4.23
CA ASP A 310 2.50 15.48 2.80
C ASP A 310 1.75 14.27 2.25
N ARG A 311 0.78 14.53 1.36
CA ARG A 311 -0.06 13.50 0.73
C ARG A 311 0.71 12.51 -0.14
N ARG A 312 1.93 12.83 -0.57
CA ARG A 312 2.82 11.95 -1.37
C ARG A 312 3.67 11.03 -0.50
N ARG A 313 3.66 11.22 0.82
CA ARG A 313 4.38 10.41 1.79
C ARG A 313 3.40 9.57 2.62
N ALA A 314 3.92 8.50 3.21
CA ALA A 314 3.20 7.67 4.16
C ALA A 314 4.14 7.18 5.26
N GLY A 315 3.58 6.94 6.44
CA GLY A 315 4.26 6.34 7.56
C GLY A 315 3.47 6.44 8.85
N VAL A 316 4.13 6.88 9.92
CA VAL A 316 3.53 7.06 11.25
C VAL A 316 3.74 8.49 11.75
N HIS A 317 2.80 8.98 12.56
CA HIS A 317 2.72 10.38 12.98
C HIS A 317 2.38 10.47 14.46
N LEU A 318 3.12 11.27 15.21
CA LEU A 318 2.74 11.65 16.56
C LEU A 318 1.76 12.81 16.45
N ILE A 319 0.53 12.61 16.93
CA ILE A 319 -0.52 13.63 16.85
C ILE A 319 -1.15 13.91 18.21
N THR A 320 -1.64 15.13 18.43
CA THR A 320 -2.76 15.36 19.36
C THR A 320 -4.04 15.13 18.57
N PRO A 321 -4.84 14.10 18.90
CA PRO A 321 -6.11 13.87 18.24
C PRO A 321 -7.11 14.98 18.63
N PRO A 322 -8.05 15.34 17.74
CA PRO A 322 -9.09 16.30 18.08
C PRO A 322 -10.09 15.69 19.08
N ASP A 323 -10.86 16.55 19.74
CA ASP A 323 -12.01 16.12 20.53
C ASP A 323 -13.06 15.45 19.62
N TRP A 324 -13.80 14.49 20.18
CA TRP A 324 -14.80 13.70 19.46
C TRP A 324 -16.16 13.76 20.15
N ASP A 325 -17.01 14.66 19.70
CA ASP A 325 -18.34 14.92 20.30
C ASP A 325 -19.46 14.02 19.75
N HIS A 326 -19.12 13.01 18.97
CA HIS A 326 -20.08 12.16 18.27
C HIS A 326 -20.18 10.74 18.83
N ASP A 327 -19.53 10.45 19.97
CA ASP A 327 -19.47 9.10 20.55
C ASP A 327 -20.85 8.52 20.91
N ALA A 328 -21.86 9.38 21.09
CA ALA A 328 -23.24 8.97 21.31
C ALA A 328 -23.89 8.24 20.11
N TYR A 329 -23.36 8.40 18.90
CA TYR A 329 -23.96 7.83 17.69
C TYR A 329 -22.99 7.31 16.63
N LEU A 330 -21.71 7.67 16.70
CA LEU A 330 -20.67 7.17 15.82
C LEU A 330 -19.42 6.76 16.61
N PRO A 331 -18.72 5.70 16.17
CA PRO A 331 -17.46 5.30 16.78
C PRO A 331 -16.41 6.40 16.63
N ASN A 332 -15.59 6.60 17.66
CA ASN A 332 -14.44 7.48 17.56
C ASN A 332 -13.45 6.96 16.47
N PRO A 333 -13.01 7.80 15.52
CA PRO A 333 -12.06 7.40 14.47
C PRO A 333 -10.70 6.93 14.98
N ILE A 334 -10.30 7.31 16.20
CA ILE A 334 -9.09 6.76 16.84
C ILE A 334 -9.38 5.50 17.67
N GLY A 335 -10.59 4.93 17.62
CA GLY A 335 -10.96 3.76 18.43
C GLY A 335 -11.11 4.09 19.92
N SER A 336 -11.18 3.05 20.75
CA SER A 336 -11.42 3.19 22.20
C SER A 336 -10.13 3.49 22.95
N ARG A 337 -10.01 4.71 23.45
CA ARG A 337 -8.83 5.19 24.18
C ARG A 337 -9.24 5.80 25.51
N ASP A 338 -8.51 5.41 26.57
CA ASP A 338 -8.76 5.90 27.94
C ASP A 338 -7.82 7.06 28.32
N GLU A 339 -6.57 7.03 27.84
CA GLU A 339 -5.55 8.03 28.20
C GLU A 339 -5.59 9.24 27.25
N PRO A 340 -5.64 10.49 27.72
CA PRO A 340 -5.55 11.66 26.87
C PRO A 340 -4.11 11.94 26.39
N GLY A 341 -3.95 12.90 25.48
CA GLY A 341 -2.65 13.43 25.04
C GLY A 341 -2.14 12.88 23.71
N PRO A 342 -0.88 13.17 23.34
CA PRO A 342 -0.32 12.74 22.06
C PRO A 342 -0.21 11.22 21.92
N LEU A 343 -0.34 10.71 20.70
CA LEU A 343 -0.14 9.29 20.38
C LEU A 343 0.39 9.08 18.96
N TRP A 344 1.13 8.01 18.76
CA TRP A 344 1.60 7.60 17.43
C TRP A 344 0.48 6.90 16.68
N VAL A 345 0.00 7.50 15.60
CA VAL A 345 -0.99 6.92 14.68
C VAL A 345 -0.35 6.59 13.34
N THR A 346 -1.04 5.76 12.56
CA THR A 346 -0.62 5.41 11.20
C THR A 346 -1.21 6.36 10.17
N GLU A 347 -0.62 6.38 8.97
CA GLU A 347 -1.08 7.16 7.83
C GLU A 347 -2.59 6.99 7.53
N PRO A 348 -3.20 5.78 7.51
CA PRO A 348 -4.64 5.63 7.31
C PRO A 348 -5.50 6.36 8.36
N THR A 349 -5.09 6.32 9.63
CA THR A 349 -5.80 7.00 10.72
C THR A 349 -5.66 8.51 10.60
N LEU A 350 -4.46 9.02 10.31
CA LEU A 350 -4.26 10.45 10.07
C LEU A 350 -5.10 10.94 8.87
N ARG A 351 -5.06 10.22 7.74
CA ARG A 351 -5.88 10.55 6.56
C ARG A 351 -7.38 10.49 6.83
N LEU A 352 -7.83 9.58 7.70
CA LEU A 352 -9.21 9.53 8.16
C LEU A 352 -9.54 10.82 8.91
N LEU A 353 -8.79 11.16 9.96
CA LEU A 353 -9.02 12.38 10.76
C LEU A 353 -9.00 13.66 9.92
N LEU A 354 -7.99 13.84 9.06
CA LEU A 354 -7.91 14.99 8.17
C LEU A 354 -9.09 15.08 7.21
N ARG A 355 -9.63 13.93 6.76
CA ARG A 355 -10.83 13.91 5.91
C ARG A 355 -12.06 14.32 6.71
N LEU A 356 -12.20 13.85 7.95
CA LEU A 356 -13.33 14.18 8.84
C LEU A 356 -13.34 15.65 9.25
N ALA A 357 -12.16 16.24 9.46
CA ALA A 357 -12.00 17.66 9.74
C ALA A 357 -12.25 18.55 8.50
N GLY A 358 -12.13 17.99 7.30
CA GLY A 358 -12.38 18.72 6.06
C GLY A 358 -13.83 19.22 5.97
N SER A 359 -14.03 20.34 5.28
CA SER A 359 -15.31 21.04 5.15
C SER A 359 -16.49 20.20 4.65
N LYS A 360 -16.22 19.10 3.95
CA LYS A 360 -17.24 18.16 3.50
C LYS A 360 -17.96 17.47 4.65
N TYR A 361 -17.23 17.12 5.71
CA TYR A 361 -17.76 16.35 6.84
C TYR A 361 -17.85 17.21 8.11
N ALA A 362 -16.81 18.00 8.40
CA ALA A 362 -16.75 18.90 9.55
C ALA A 362 -17.15 18.22 10.88
N LEU A 363 -16.67 16.99 11.10
CA LEU A 363 -17.01 16.14 12.25
C LEU A 363 -16.04 16.28 13.43
N CYS A 364 -14.90 16.95 13.24
CA CYS A 364 -13.95 17.24 14.29
C CYS A 364 -13.02 18.37 13.84
N ASP A 365 -12.23 18.92 14.76
CA ASP A 365 -11.11 19.77 14.40
C ASP A 365 -10.00 18.97 13.70
N PRO A 366 -9.09 19.61 12.94
CA PRO A 366 -7.92 18.92 12.41
C PRO A 366 -7.01 18.45 13.56
N PRO A 367 -6.42 17.24 13.47
CA PRO A 367 -5.41 16.80 14.42
C PRO A 367 -4.16 17.67 14.32
N GLU A 368 -3.52 17.96 15.44
CA GLU A 368 -2.22 18.62 15.48
C GLU A 368 -1.11 17.58 15.26
N ILE A 369 -0.27 17.78 14.26
CA ILE A 369 0.86 16.89 13.94
C ILE A 369 2.12 17.44 14.59
N HIS A 370 2.75 16.65 15.47
CA HIS A 370 3.99 17.04 16.15
C HIS A 370 5.22 16.63 15.37
N GLU A 371 5.27 15.36 14.99
CA GLU A 371 6.37 14.76 14.26
C GLU A 371 5.92 13.53 13.47
N SER A 372 6.73 13.14 12.50
CA SER A 372 6.38 12.08 11.56
C SER A 372 7.62 11.27 11.15
N TRP A 373 7.42 9.97 10.92
CA TRP A 373 8.39 9.10 10.26
C TRP A 373 7.76 8.60 8.97
N THR A 374 8.20 9.14 7.83
CA THR A 374 7.54 8.87 6.54
C THR A 374 8.54 8.64 5.41
N SER A 375 8.11 7.96 4.36
CA SER A 375 8.84 7.84 3.08
C SER A 375 7.92 8.17 1.92
N GLY A 376 8.48 8.39 0.73
CA GLY A 376 7.69 8.46 -0.50
C GLY A 376 6.80 7.23 -0.62
N ALA A 377 5.53 7.42 -0.98
CA ALA A 377 4.51 6.39 -0.87
C ALA A 377 3.61 6.28 -2.10
N THR A 378 2.96 5.12 -2.22
CA THR A 378 1.95 4.90 -3.26
C THR A 378 0.87 3.94 -2.78
N GLU A 379 -0.38 4.20 -3.19
CA GLU A 379 -1.51 3.27 -2.98
C GLU A 379 -1.44 2.06 -3.94
N GLY A 380 -0.75 2.21 -5.07
CA GLY A 380 -0.72 1.21 -6.13
C GLY A 380 0.24 0.04 -5.89
N LEU A 381 0.97 0.03 -4.76
CA LEU A 381 2.09 -0.88 -4.55
C LEU A 381 1.65 -2.35 -4.53
N LEU A 382 0.57 -2.64 -3.81
CA LEU A 382 0.00 -3.99 -3.68
C LEU A 382 -1.19 -4.22 -4.61
N GLU A 383 -1.51 -3.29 -5.51
CA GLU A 383 -2.77 -3.33 -6.25
C GLU A 383 -2.86 -4.56 -7.17
N LYS A 384 -1.80 -4.89 -7.91
CA LYS A 384 -1.78 -6.10 -8.76
C LYS A 384 -1.90 -7.38 -7.94
N PHE A 385 -1.18 -7.45 -6.81
CA PHE A 385 -1.25 -8.57 -5.87
C PHE A 385 -2.67 -8.73 -5.29
N ARG A 386 -3.28 -7.62 -4.87
CA ARG A 386 -4.65 -7.55 -4.34
C ARG A 386 -5.68 -7.98 -5.39
N VAL A 387 -5.56 -7.50 -6.64
CA VAL A 387 -6.46 -7.86 -7.73
C VAL A 387 -6.36 -9.36 -8.04
N ALA A 388 -5.16 -9.93 -8.12
CA ALA A 388 -4.99 -11.36 -8.35
C ALA A 388 -5.68 -12.22 -7.27
N LEU A 389 -5.52 -11.86 -5.99
CA LEU A 389 -6.19 -12.53 -4.88
C LEU A 389 -7.72 -12.33 -4.92
N LYS A 390 -8.18 -11.11 -5.23
CA LYS A 390 -9.61 -10.81 -5.36
C LYS A 390 -10.25 -11.62 -6.49
N ASP A 391 -9.63 -11.65 -7.66
CA ASP A 391 -10.19 -12.33 -8.83
C ASP A 391 -10.23 -13.86 -8.62
N ALA A 392 -9.19 -14.43 -8.00
CA ALA A 392 -9.20 -15.84 -7.62
C ALA A 392 -10.29 -16.15 -6.58
N ARG A 393 -10.48 -15.27 -5.59
CA ARG A 393 -11.54 -15.40 -4.59
C ARG A 393 -12.93 -15.31 -5.22
N ASP A 394 -13.17 -14.33 -6.08
CA ASP A 394 -14.48 -14.11 -6.72
C ASP A 394 -14.84 -15.29 -7.63
N ARG A 395 -13.87 -15.80 -8.40
CA ARG A 395 -14.04 -17.02 -9.20
C ARG A 395 -14.39 -18.22 -8.32
N ALA A 396 -13.66 -18.42 -7.23
CA ALA A 396 -13.90 -19.52 -6.31
C ALA A 396 -15.28 -19.44 -5.63
N ILE A 397 -15.79 -18.23 -5.35
CA ILE A 397 -17.17 -18.05 -4.87
C ILE A 397 -18.17 -18.48 -5.95
N ALA A 398 -17.96 -18.05 -7.19
CA ALA A 398 -18.86 -18.38 -8.30
C ALA A 398 -18.90 -19.87 -8.63
N GLU A 399 -17.76 -20.57 -8.47
CA GLU A 399 -17.60 -21.98 -8.78
C GLU A 399 -17.85 -22.91 -7.57
N GLY A 400 -18.01 -22.36 -6.37
CA GLY A 400 -18.13 -23.16 -5.14
C GLY A 400 -16.84 -23.89 -4.75
N ASP A 401 -15.67 -23.34 -5.09
CA ASP A 401 -14.36 -23.91 -4.81
C ASP A 401 -13.86 -23.50 -3.41
N ASP A 402 -14.26 -24.28 -2.41
CA ASP A 402 -13.86 -24.04 -1.02
C ASP A 402 -12.34 -24.17 -0.78
N VAL A 403 -11.61 -24.96 -1.59
CA VAL A 403 -10.14 -25.11 -1.46
C VAL A 403 -9.47 -23.79 -1.80
N THR A 404 -9.82 -23.21 -2.95
CA THR A 404 -9.26 -21.91 -3.36
C THR A 404 -9.67 -20.80 -2.40
N LEU A 405 -10.91 -20.82 -1.87
CA LEU A 405 -11.35 -19.81 -0.91
C LEU A 405 -10.54 -19.80 0.38
N GLU A 406 -10.35 -20.98 1.00
CA GLU A 406 -9.57 -21.10 2.23
C GLU A 406 -8.08 -20.81 1.98
N TYR A 407 -7.56 -21.22 0.82
CA TYR A 407 -6.19 -20.95 0.44
C TYR A 407 -5.93 -19.45 0.24
N VAL A 408 -6.73 -18.75 -0.56
CA VAL A 408 -6.61 -17.30 -0.79
C VAL A 408 -6.79 -16.52 0.52
N LYS A 409 -7.75 -16.94 1.35
CA LYS A 409 -7.94 -16.37 2.71
C LYS A 409 -6.67 -16.49 3.56
N ALA A 410 -6.04 -17.66 3.54
CA ALA A 410 -4.79 -17.88 4.25
C ALA A 410 -3.65 -17.02 3.67
N MET A 411 -3.56 -16.85 2.35
CA MET A 411 -2.52 -16.04 1.69
C MET A 411 -2.52 -14.60 2.21
N TYR A 412 -3.64 -13.86 2.06
CA TYR A 412 -3.66 -12.45 2.48
C TYR A 412 -3.62 -12.30 4.00
N SER A 413 -4.30 -13.16 4.77
CA SER A 413 -4.36 -13.02 6.23
C SER A 413 -2.99 -13.29 6.86
N LYS A 414 -2.28 -14.33 6.39
CA LYS A 414 -0.94 -14.64 6.87
C LYS A 414 0.06 -13.61 6.40
N PHE A 415 0.01 -13.19 5.13
CA PHE A 415 0.86 -12.12 4.60
C PHE A 415 0.85 -10.89 5.53
N VAL A 416 -0.33 -10.33 5.81
CA VAL A 416 -0.45 -9.16 6.70
C VAL A 416 0.08 -9.46 8.11
N SER A 417 -0.21 -10.63 8.67
CA SER A 417 0.26 -10.99 10.02
C SER A 417 1.77 -11.21 10.13
N THR A 418 2.44 -11.50 9.00
CA THR A 418 3.88 -11.84 8.97
C THR A 418 4.77 -10.75 8.40
N LEU A 419 4.24 -9.59 8.01
CA LEU A 419 5.03 -8.46 7.50
C LEU A 419 5.92 -7.80 8.56
N GLY A 420 5.55 -7.86 9.84
CA GLY A 420 6.37 -7.31 10.93
C GLY A 420 7.54 -8.22 11.30
N GLU A 421 7.79 -8.38 12.60
CA GLU A 421 8.96 -9.12 13.11
C GLU A 421 8.80 -10.66 13.09
N SER A 422 8.19 -11.21 12.05
CA SER A 422 7.92 -12.65 11.96
C SER A 422 9.11 -13.43 11.43
N ASN A 423 9.49 -14.51 12.13
CA ASN A 423 10.48 -15.47 11.63
C ASN A 423 9.98 -16.29 10.43
N TYR A 424 8.69 -16.24 10.12
CA TYR A 424 8.06 -16.99 9.02
C TYR A 424 8.22 -16.31 7.67
N ASN A 425 8.30 -14.97 7.62
CA ASN A 425 8.56 -14.23 6.39
C ASN A 425 9.89 -13.50 6.51
N ARG A 426 10.94 -14.10 5.95
CA ARG A 426 12.30 -13.51 5.96
C ARG A 426 12.56 -12.62 4.75
N GLU A 427 11.69 -12.68 3.75
CA GLU A 427 11.82 -11.98 2.47
C GLU A 427 11.38 -10.52 2.58
N LEU A 428 10.50 -10.20 3.55
CA LEU A 428 9.97 -8.85 3.73
C LEU A 428 9.75 -8.54 5.23
N TYR A 429 10.48 -7.55 5.74
CA TYR A 429 10.40 -7.06 7.12
C TYR A 429 9.99 -5.59 7.13
N ARG A 430 8.68 -5.36 7.21
CA ARG A 430 8.00 -4.06 7.13
C ARG A 430 6.92 -3.95 8.20
N THR A 431 7.35 -3.74 9.44
CA THR A 431 6.45 -3.52 10.58
C THR A 431 5.56 -2.29 10.37
N ASP A 432 6.09 -1.27 9.70
CA ASP A 432 5.31 -0.11 9.23
C ASP A 432 4.15 -0.55 8.32
N TRP A 433 4.40 -1.36 7.28
CA TRP A 433 3.33 -1.86 6.41
C TRP A 433 2.28 -2.67 7.17
N MET A 434 2.71 -3.50 8.11
CA MET A 434 1.79 -4.27 8.95
C MET A 434 0.79 -3.37 9.68
N HIS A 435 1.28 -2.33 10.38
CA HIS A 435 0.43 -1.39 11.10
C HIS A 435 -0.47 -0.58 10.16
N LEU A 436 0.06 -0.14 9.01
CA LEU A 436 -0.69 0.63 8.02
C LEU A 436 -1.82 -0.21 7.40
N ILE A 437 -1.57 -1.46 7.01
CA ILE A 437 -2.62 -2.33 6.45
C ILE A 437 -3.69 -2.65 7.49
N ARG A 438 -3.31 -2.91 8.76
CA ARG A 438 -4.28 -3.16 9.83
C ARG A 438 -5.15 -1.94 10.11
N SER A 439 -4.52 -0.77 10.25
CA SER A 439 -5.24 0.49 10.46
C SER A 439 -6.14 0.84 9.28
N GLN A 440 -5.74 0.52 8.04
CA GLN A 440 -6.62 0.69 6.89
C GLN A 440 -7.88 -0.18 6.98
N ALA A 441 -7.79 -1.42 7.48
CA ALA A 441 -8.97 -2.27 7.68
C ALA A 441 -9.94 -1.62 8.70
N PHE A 442 -9.41 -1.04 9.77
CA PHE A 442 -10.19 -0.31 10.77
C PHE A 442 -10.85 0.95 10.20
N ALA A 443 -10.10 1.76 9.44
CA ALA A 443 -10.64 2.93 8.76
C ALA A 443 -11.74 2.56 7.74
N ASN A 444 -11.59 1.42 7.05
CA ASN A 444 -12.63 0.92 6.13
C ASN A 444 -13.92 0.55 6.87
N LEU A 445 -13.83 -0.10 8.03
CA LEU A 445 -15.00 -0.39 8.87
C LEU A 445 -15.65 0.90 9.38
N TRP A 446 -14.84 1.88 9.79
CA TRP A 446 -15.34 3.19 10.20
C TRP A 446 -16.14 3.87 9.10
N TRP A 447 -15.64 3.88 7.85
CA TRP A 447 -16.39 4.44 6.71
C TRP A 447 -17.69 3.70 6.42
N LYS A 448 -17.76 2.39 6.71
CA LYS A 448 -19.00 1.62 6.59
C LYS A 448 -20.00 1.97 7.68
N ALA A 449 -19.54 2.18 8.91
CA ALA A 449 -20.37 2.70 9.99
C ALA A 449 -20.91 4.11 9.68
N HIS A 450 -20.04 5.02 9.21
CA HIS A 450 -20.47 6.36 8.79
C HIS A 450 -21.47 6.30 7.63
N ARG A 451 -21.24 5.45 6.61
CA ARG A 451 -22.21 5.29 5.52
C ARG A 451 -23.56 4.76 6.01
N ALA A 452 -23.56 3.80 6.94
CA ALA A 452 -24.80 3.32 7.55
C ALA A 452 -25.54 4.47 8.23
N TYR A 453 -24.84 5.26 9.03
CA TYR A 453 -25.40 6.45 9.70
C TYR A 453 -25.95 7.49 8.72
N ASP A 454 -25.18 7.84 7.69
CA ASP A 454 -25.53 8.85 6.68
C ASP A 454 -26.77 8.46 5.86
N GLU A 455 -26.95 7.16 5.61
CA GLU A 455 -28.12 6.60 4.93
C GLU A 455 -29.30 6.31 5.89
N GLY A 456 -29.22 6.77 7.15
CA GLY A 456 -30.30 6.72 8.11
C GLY A 456 -30.41 5.42 8.93
N LEU A 457 -29.46 4.50 8.82
CA LEU A 457 -29.40 3.35 9.72
C LEU A 457 -28.86 3.77 11.08
N MET A 458 -29.42 3.19 12.14
CA MET A 458 -28.87 3.39 13.48
C MET A 458 -27.69 2.45 13.69
N VAL A 459 -26.49 3.01 13.79
CA VAL A 459 -25.29 2.24 14.16
C VAL A 459 -25.34 1.92 15.65
N VAL A 460 -25.24 0.63 15.99
CA VAL A 460 -25.31 0.13 17.36
C VAL A 460 -23.93 -0.29 17.87
N ARG A 461 -23.10 -0.89 17.02
CA ARG A 461 -21.80 -1.42 17.43
C ARG A 461 -20.86 -1.52 16.24
N ALA A 462 -19.58 -1.26 16.45
CA ALA A 462 -18.52 -1.49 15.47
C ALA A 462 -17.30 -2.11 16.16
N MET A 463 -16.85 -3.26 15.67
CA MET A 463 -15.79 -4.04 16.31
C MET A 463 -14.84 -4.69 15.33
N GLY A 464 -13.57 -4.77 15.74
CA GLY A 464 -12.56 -5.50 14.99
C GLY A 464 -12.38 -4.89 13.59
N THR A 465 -12.27 -5.73 12.58
CA THR A 465 -12.03 -5.31 11.20
C THR A 465 -13.27 -5.37 10.31
N ASP A 466 -14.31 -6.09 10.75
CA ASP A 466 -15.37 -6.58 9.88
C ASP A 466 -16.77 -6.63 10.53
N GLU A 467 -16.91 -6.35 11.82
CA GLU A 467 -18.20 -6.51 12.52
C GLU A 467 -18.90 -5.16 12.73
N LEU A 468 -20.09 -5.01 12.14
CA LEU A 468 -20.93 -3.81 12.19
C LEU A 468 -22.37 -4.17 12.55
N HIS A 469 -22.92 -3.58 13.60
CA HIS A 469 -24.28 -3.82 14.04
C HIS A 469 -25.15 -2.61 13.76
N VAL A 470 -26.29 -2.83 13.11
CA VAL A 470 -27.20 -1.77 12.67
C VAL A 470 -28.66 -2.12 12.95
N VAL A 471 -29.49 -1.10 13.13
CA VAL A 471 -30.95 -1.19 13.13
C VAL A 471 -31.47 -0.41 11.92
N GLY A 472 -32.45 -0.98 11.22
CA GLY A 472 -33.04 -0.43 9.99
C GLY A 472 -32.81 -1.32 8.76
N ASP A 473 -33.28 -0.86 7.60
CA ASP A 473 -33.15 -1.60 6.33
C ASP A 473 -31.73 -1.52 5.76
N TRP A 474 -30.84 -2.35 6.29
CA TRP A 474 -29.45 -2.36 5.86
C TRP A 474 -29.24 -2.81 4.41
N ARG A 475 -30.20 -3.54 3.82
CA ARG A 475 -30.12 -4.03 2.44
C ARG A 475 -30.30 -2.91 1.42
N ALA A 476 -30.95 -1.82 1.80
CA ALA A 476 -30.98 -0.59 1.00
C ALA A 476 -29.60 0.08 0.89
N VAL A 477 -28.71 -0.16 1.86
CA VAL A 477 -27.39 0.51 1.96
C VAL A 477 -26.25 -0.38 1.48
N PHE A 478 -26.29 -1.66 1.81
CA PHE A 478 -25.23 -2.62 1.50
C PHE A 478 -25.75 -3.79 0.67
N PRO A 479 -25.09 -4.14 -0.44
CA PRO A 479 -25.42 -5.36 -1.16
C PRO A 479 -25.08 -6.59 -0.31
N GLU A 480 -26.01 -7.54 -0.27
CA GLU A 480 -25.85 -8.82 0.43
C GLU A 480 -25.08 -9.81 -0.44
N GLY A 481 -24.08 -10.47 0.14
CA GLY A 481 -23.34 -11.52 -0.55
C GLY A 481 -21.98 -11.81 0.05
N ARG A 482 -21.11 -12.42 -0.76
CA ARG A 482 -19.77 -12.90 -0.35
C ARG A 482 -18.65 -12.12 -1.02
N GLY A 483 -18.93 -11.30 -2.03
CA GLY A 483 -17.98 -10.44 -2.71
C GLY A 483 -17.34 -9.42 -1.76
N VAL A 484 -16.17 -8.89 -2.13
CA VAL A 484 -15.36 -8.01 -1.26
C VAL A 484 -16.07 -6.69 -0.90
N THR A 485 -17.00 -6.23 -1.73
CA THR A 485 -17.81 -5.03 -1.48
C THR A 485 -19.13 -5.30 -0.76
N GLU A 486 -19.52 -6.59 -0.67
CA GLU A 486 -20.77 -7.08 -0.13
C GLU A 486 -20.61 -7.43 1.36
N VAL A 487 -21.73 -7.53 2.07
CA VAL A 487 -21.79 -7.92 3.48
C VAL A 487 -22.69 -9.14 3.64
N LYS A 488 -22.52 -9.88 4.73
CA LYS A 488 -23.39 -11.01 5.09
C LYS A 488 -23.92 -10.84 6.51
N VAL A 489 -25.11 -11.39 6.76
CA VAL A 489 -25.67 -11.46 8.12
C VAL A 489 -24.86 -12.45 8.95
N LYS A 490 -24.41 -12.01 10.12
CA LYS A 490 -23.74 -12.82 11.13
C LYS A 490 -24.73 -13.29 12.19
N ASP A 491 -25.59 -12.39 12.64
CA ASP A 491 -26.58 -12.64 13.69
C ASP A 491 -27.71 -11.60 13.63
N VAL A 492 -28.85 -11.92 14.24
CA VAL A 492 -29.99 -11.01 14.44
C VAL A 492 -30.49 -11.17 15.86
N TYR A 493 -30.58 -10.08 16.61
CA TYR A 493 -30.99 -10.10 18.01
C TYR A 493 -31.74 -8.83 18.40
N THR A 494 -32.59 -8.92 19.43
CA THR A 494 -33.37 -7.78 19.92
C THR A 494 -32.71 -7.16 21.15
N VAL A 495 -32.73 -5.82 21.23
CA VAL A 495 -32.32 -5.05 22.41
C VAL A 495 -33.38 -4.01 22.75
N GLY A 496 -33.70 -3.90 24.03
CA GLY A 496 -34.72 -2.99 24.54
C GLY A 496 -35.56 -3.67 25.63
N ALA A 497 -36.41 -2.90 26.29
CA ALA A 497 -37.46 -3.43 27.15
C ALA A 497 -38.81 -3.04 26.55
N GLU A 498 -39.78 -3.95 26.60
CA GLU A 498 -41.18 -3.59 26.33
C GLU A 498 -41.53 -2.40 27.23
N THR A 499 -42.03 -1.32 26.63
CA THR A 499 -42.75 -0.29 27.39
C THR A 499 -43.97 -0.95 28.00
N THR A 500 -43.86 -1.40 29.24
CA THR A 500 -45.01 -1.72 30.07
C THR A 500 -45.74 -0.41 30.33
N ASP A 501 -46.84 -0.19 29.61
CA ASP A 501 -47.83 0.85 29.88
C ASP A 501 -48.42 0.74 31.30
#